data_AF-A0A960T2B8-F1
#
_entry.id   AF-A0A960T2B8-F1
#
_cell.length_a   1.000
_cell.length_b   1.000
_cell.length_c   1.000
_cell.angle_alpha   90.00
_cell.angle_beta   90.00
_cell.angle_gamma   90.00
#
_symmetry.space_group_name_H-M   'P 1'
#
loop_
_entity.id
_entity.type
_entity.pdbx_description
1 polymer ?
#
loop_
_entity_poly.entity_id
_entity_poly.type
_entity_poly.pdbx_seq_one_letter_code
_entity_poly.pdbx_strand_id
1 'polypeptide(L)'
;LRDFLSPENAKFVKSFKEWLAKSDVPGIVKEGRVTCSPMVLSYNGVYLWKAAVEKADSFDVDKVNEALESGLSFDGPGGMVTTQKNRHLTKNVYIGETRPNGQFKILKEYKNVVGEPFLKGTYK
;
A
#
# COMPACT_ATOMS: atom_id res chain seq x y z
N LEU A 1 -5.56 10.80 3.75
CA LEU A 1 -6.05 9.41 3.51
C LEU A 1 -7.28 9.06 4.34
N ARG A 2 -7.79 9.93 5.22
CA ARG A 2 -9.05 9.65 5.97
C ARG A 2 -10.30 9.53 5.08
N ASP A 3 -10.31 10.18 3.92
CA ASP A 3 -11.46 10.17 3.00
C ASP A 3 -11.50 8.96 2.07
N PHE A 4 -10.52 8.05 2.17
CA PHE A 4 -10.57 6.77 1.48
C PHE A 4 -11.43 5.80 2.31
N LEU A 5 -12.72 5.73 2.01
CA LEU A 5 -13.73 5.03 2.81
C LEU A 5 -13.79 3.52 2.48
N SER A 6 -12.66 2.82 2.47
CA SER A 6 -12.66 1.34 2.44
C SER A 6 -12.58 0.77 3.86
N PRO A 7 -13.20 -0.40 4.13
CA PRO A 7 -13.06 -1.09 5.41
C PRO A 7 -11.60 -1.36 5.80
N GLU A 8 -10.75 -1.66 4.82
CA GLU A 8 -9.33 -1.95 4.98
C GLU A 8 -8.56 -0.71 5.45
N ASN A 9 -8.88 0.46 4.90
CA ASN A 9 -8.29 1.72 5.36
C ASN A 9 -8.75 2.10 6.76
N ALA A 10 -10.03 1.93 7.06
CA ALA A 10 -10.55 2.17 8.41
C ALA A 10 -9.84 1.27 9.42
N LYS A 11 -9.66 -0.02 9.10
CA LYS A 11 -8.91 -0.98 9.91
C LYS A 11 -7.44 -0.59 10.08
N PHE A 12 -6.78 -0.17 9.00
CA PHE A 12 -5.38 0.27 9.03
C PHE A 12 -5.18 1.51 9.91
N VAL A 13 -6.00 2.55 9.72
CA VAL A 13 -5.94 3.77 10.52
C VAL A 13 -6.24 3.48 11.99
N LYS A 14 -7.23 2.62 12.28
CA LYS A 14 -7.54 2.19 13.65
C LYS A 14 -6.34 1.47 14.28
N SER A 15 -5.79 0.47 13.59
CA SER A 15 -4.65 -0.32 14.08
C SER A 15 -3.41 0.56 14.32
N PHE A 16 -3.14 1.50 13.42
CA PHE A 16 -2.05 2.47 13.60
C PHE A 16 -2.24 3.35 14.83
N LYS A 17 -3.46 3.87 15.06
CA LYS A 17 -3.75 4.68 16.25
C LYS A 17 -3.62 3.88 17.54
N GLU A 18 -4.10 2.64 17.56
CA GLU A 18 -3.97 1.74 18.71
C GLU A 18 -2.51 1.41 19.01
N TRP A 19 -1.72 1.12 17.98
CA TRP A 19 -0.27 0.93 18.12
C TRP A 19 0.42 2.19 18.64
N LEU A 20 0.12 3.36 18.07
CA LEU A 20 0.73 4.64 18.46
C LEU A 20 0.43 5.00 19.92
N ALA A 21 -0.79 4.73 20.39
CA ALA A 21 -1.17 4.96 21.78
C ALA A 21 -0.29 4.13 22.74
N LYS A 22 -0.05 2.86 22.39
CA LYS A 22 0.72 1.90 23.20
C LYS A 22 2.24 1.98 22.99
N SER A 23 2.69 2.60 21.91
CA SER A 23 4.11 2.63 21.54
C SER A 23 4.96 3.39 22.56
N ASP A 24 6.09 2.80 22.89
CA ASP A 24 7.16 3.29 23.77
C ASP A 24 8.45 3.60 22.99
N VAL A 25 8.40 3.57 21.65
CA VAL A 25 9.57 3.80 20.79
C VAL A 25 10.11 5.21 21.04
N PRO A 26 11.40 5.34 21.40
CA PRO A 26 12.02 6.63 21.65
C PRO A 26 11.89 7.59 20.46
N GLY A 27 11.59 8.86 20.74
CA GLY A 27 11.50 9.91 19.73
C GLY A 27 10.20 9.95 18.92
N ILE A 28 9.22 9.08 19.20
CA ILE A 28 7.91 9.16 18.56
C ILE A 28 7.06 10.28 19.15
N VAL A 29 6.75 11.29 18.34
CA VAL A 29 5.67 12.25 18.61
C VAL A 29 4.33 11.55 18.39
N LYS A 30 3.45 11.50 19.40
CA LYS A 30 2.13 10.85 19.33
C LYS A 30 1.01 11.80 18.87
N GLU A 31 1.06 13.04 19.31
CA GLU A 31 0.04 14.05 19.02
C GLU A 31 0.03 14.41 17.52
N GLY A 32 -1.17 14.62 16.96
CA GLY A 32 -1.34 15.08 15.57
C GLY A 32 -0.89 14.12 14.48
N ARG A 33 -0.44 12.90 14.80
CA ARG A 33 0.06 11.94 13.80
C ARG A 33 -1.03 11.44 12.86
N VAL A 34 -0.66 11.30 11.59
CA VAL A 34 -1.50 10.80 10.51
C VAL A 34 -0.78 9.69 9.76
N THR A 35 -1.53 8.87 9.04
CA THR A 35 -0.97 7.90 8.09
C THR A 35 -0.66 8.57 6.75
N CYS A 36 0.40 8.13 6.09
CA CYS A 36 0.83 8.63 4.77
C CYS A 36 1.02 7.49 3.77
N SER A 37 1.18 7.84 2.49
CA SER A 37 1.32 6.88 1.39
C SER A 37 2.46 5.85 1.63
N PRO A 38 3.69 6.24 2.02
CA PRO A 38 4.77 5.27 2.30
C PRO A 38 4.41 4.21 3.35
N MET A 39 3.62 4.56 4.37
CA MET A 39 3.16 3.59 5.37
C MET A 39 2.19 2.57 4.77
N VAL A 40 1.29 3.01 3.89
CA VAL A 40 0.38 2.12 3.15
C VAL A 40 1.16 1.20 2.22
N LEU A 41 2.17 1.72 1.50
CA LEU A 41 3.00 0.92 0.61
C LEU A 41 3.81 -0.14 1.38
N SER A 42 4.35 0.22 2.55
CA SER A 42 5.07 -0.72 3.41
C SER A 42 4.16 -1.82 3.96
N TYR A 43 2.94 -1.45 4.39
CA TYR A 43 1.92 -2.40 4.83
C TYR A 43 1.58 -3.39 3.71
N ASN A 44 1.34 -2.91 2.50
CA ASN A 44 1.08 -3.77 1.35
C ASN A 44 2.25 -4.73 1.06
N GLY A 45 3.50 -4.25 1.14
CA GLY A 45 4.68 -5.08 0.91
C GLY A 45 4.77 -6.27 1.87
N VAL A 46 4.54 -6.06 3.17
CA VAL A 46 4.59 -7.13 4.18
C VAL A 46 3.48 -8.15 3.95
N TYR A 47 2.25 -7.72 3.63
CA TYR A 47 1.13 -8.63 3.40
C TYR A 47 1.24 -9.40 2.08
N LEU A 48 1.79 -8.78 1.03
CA LEU A 48 2.09 -9.49 -0.22
C LEU A 48 3.21 -10.51 -0.04
N TRP A 49 4.26 -10.17 0.72
CA TRP A 49 5.31 -11.12 1.08
C TRP A 49 4.74 -12.30 1.88
N LYS A 50 3.90 -12.03 2.88
CA LYS A 50 3.19 -13.07 3.63
C LYS A 50 2.39 -13.99 2.69
N ALA A 51 1.58 -13.43 1.80
CA ALA A 51 0.79 -14.21 0.85
C ALA A 51 1.67 -15.05 -0.09
N ALA A 52 2.84 -14.54 -0.47
CA ALA A 52 3.80 -15.29 -1.27
C ALA A 52 4.43 -16.46 -0.52
N VAL A 53 4.81 -16.25 0.74
CA VAL A 53 5.29 -17.33 1.63
C VAL A 53 4.22 -18.40 1.82
N GLU A 54 2.98 -18.01 2.09
CA GLU A 54 1.85 -18.94 2.26
C GLU A 54 1.57 -19.73 0.97
N LYS A 55 1.68 -19.09 -0.20
CA LYS A 55 1.52 -19.77 -1.50
C LYS A 55 2.69 -20.70 -1.82
N ALA A 56 3.91 -20.32 -1.46
CA ALA A 56 5.13 -21.10 -1.70
C ALA A 56 5.32 -22.24 -0.70
N ASP A 57 4.56 -22.23 0.41
CA ASP A 57 4.75 -23.11 1.57
C ASP A 57 6.23 -23.18 2.01
N SER A 58 6.90 -22.02 1.98
CA SER A 58 8.35 -21.93 2.15
C SER A 58 8.80 -20.50 2.40
N PHE A 59 9.93 -20.36 3.10
CA PHE A 59 10.69 -19.11 3.20
C PHE A 59 11.88 -19.04 2.23
N ASP A 60 12.05 -20.05 1.38
CA ASP A 60 13.07 -20.05 0.34
C ASP A 60 12.87 -18.87 -0.63
N VAL A 61 13.94 -18.12 -0.87
CA VAL A 61 13.88 -16.85 -1.61
C VAL A 61 13.40 -17.04 -3.04
N ASP A 62 13.85 -18.10 -3.72
CA ASP A 62 13.49 -18.33 -5.12
C ASP A 62 12.02 -18.74 -5.24
N LYS A 63 11.54 -19.63 -4.35
CA LYS A 63 10.12 -20.00 -4.31
C LYS A 63 9.21 -18.81 -3.98
N VAL A 64 9.61 -17.96 -3.04
CA VAL A 64 8.84 -16.75 -2.69
C VAL A 64 8.84 -15.75 -3.85
N ASN A 65 9.95 -15.57 -4.56
CA ASN A 65 10.01 -14.73 -5.74
C ASN A 65 9.09 -15.23 -6.87
N GLU A 66 9.09 -16.54 -7.13
CA GLU A 66 8.18 -17.15 -8.10
C GLU A 66 6.71 -16.91 -7.72
N ALA A 67 6.37 -17.07 -6.45
CA ALA A 67 5.04 -16.77 -5.94
C ALA A 67 4.69 -15.28 -6.08
N LEU A 68 5.62 -14.36 -5.80
CA LEU A 68 5.43 -12.91 -6.01
C LEU A 68 5.21 -12.57 -7.49
N GLU A 69 5.85 -13.25 -8.42
CA GLU A 69 5.70 -13.01 -9.87
C GLU A 69 4.40 -13.61 -10.45
N SER A 70 3.63 -14.35 -9.64
CA SER A 70 2.43 -15.09 -10.05
C SER A 70 1.10 -14.31 -10.06
N GLY A 71 1.12 -13.00 -9.75
CA GLY A 71 -0.08 -12.16 -9.76
C GLY A 71 -0.90 -12.20 -8.46
N LEU A 72 -0.24 -12.34 -7.31
CA LEU A 72 -0.89 -12.28 -5.99
C LEU A 72 -1.62 -10.97 -5.79
N SER A 73 -2.83 -11.04 -5.21
CA SER A 73 -3.66 -9.86 -4.95
C SER A 73 -4.00 -9.74 -3.47
N PHE A 74 -4.11 -8.51 -2.99
CA PHE A 74 -4.39 -8.17 -1.61
C PHE A 74 -5.19 -6.86 -1.53
N ASP A 75 -6.26 -6.85 -0.72
CA ASP A 75 -7.02 -5.63 -0.44
C ASP A 75 -6.31 -4.80 0.63
N GLY A 76 -5.56 -3.81 0.17
CA GLY A 76 -4.77 -2.92 1.01
C GLY A 76 -5.52 -1.66 1.45
N PRO A 77 -4.91 -0.83 2.32
CA PRO A 77 -5.51 0.42 2.79
C PRO A 77 -5.75 1.46 1.69
N GLY A 78 -5.14 1.29 0.52
CA GLY A 78 -5.35 2.13 -0.67
C GLY A 78 -6.19 1.46 -1.76
N GLY A 79 -6.88 0.36 -1.44
CA GLY A 79 -7.55 -0.52 -2.39
C GLY A 79 -6.71 -1.74 -2.76
N MET A 80 -7.26 -2.56 -3.66
CA MET A 80 -6.61 -3.76 -4.16
C MET A 80 -5.25 -3.44 -4.79
N VAL A 81 -4.25 -4.26 -4.44
CA VAL A 81 -2.93 -4.28 -5.07
C VAL A 81 -2.64 -5.67 -5.59
N THR A 82 -2.07 -5.76 -6.78
CA THR A 82 -1.74 -7.02 -7.44
C THR A 82 -0.28 -7.01 -7.88
N THR A 83 0.47 -8.07 -7.59
CA THR A 83 1.86 -8.19 -8.02
C THR A 83 1.96 -8.42 -9.53
N GLN A 84 3.09 -8.03 -10.10
CA GLN A 84 3.40 -8.21 -11.51
C GLN A 84 4.71 -8.95 -11.68
N LYS A 85 4.88 -9.62 -12.82
CA LYS A 85 6.12 -10.31 -13.18
C LYS A 85 7.34 -9.38 -13.25
N ASN A 86 7.14 -8.11 -13.59
CA ASN A 86 8.19 -7.08 -13.59
C ASN A 86 8.51 -6.52 -12.18
N ARG A 87 8.01 -7.19 -11.12
CA ARG A 87 8.19 -6.82 -9.71
C ARG A 87 7.62 -5.45 -9.32
N HIS A 88 6.71 -4.91 -10.13
CA HIS A 88 5.88 -3.77 -9.76
C HIS A 88 4.50 -4.24 -9.30
N LEU A 89 3.64 -3.28 -8.94
CA LEU A 89 2.27 -3.53 -8.53
C LEU A 89 1.29 -2.87 -9.50
N THR A 90 0.22 -3.58 -9.84
CA THR A 90 -1.02 -2.96 -10.32
C THR A 90 -1.77 -2.42 -9.11
N LYS A 91 -2.16 -1.16 -9.12
CA LYS A 91 -2.88 -0.52 -8.01
C LYS A 91 -3.73 0.65 -8.47
N ASN A 92 -4.61 1.13 -7.60
CA ASN A 92 -5.32 2.37 -7.85
C ASN A 92 -4.40 3.59 -7.66
N VAL A 93 -4.63 4.64 -8.44
CA VAL A 93 -3.94 5.94 -8.35
C VAL A 93 -4.98 7.03 -8.13
N TYR A 94 -4.67 7.96 -7.23
CA TYR A 94 -5.57 9.02 -6.81
C TYR A 94 -4.95 10.39 -7.06
N ILE A 95 -5.73 11.32 -7.62
CA ILE A 95 -5.40 12.75 -7.64
C ILE A 95 -6.17 13.40 -6.48
N GLY A 96 -5.43 14.06 -5.59
CA GLY A 96 -5.99 14.70 -4.41
C GLY A 96 -5.62 16.17 -4.29
N GLU A 97 -6.55 16.96 -3.78
CA GLU A 97 -6.37 18.37 -3.41
C GLU A 97 -6.04 18.45 -1.91
N THR A 98 -4.98 19.17 -1.54
CA THR A 98 -4.60 19.40 -0.15
C THR A 98 -5.60 20.28 0.58
N ARG A 99 -5.94 19.93 1.82
CA ARG A 99 -6.80 20.73 2.70
C ARG A 99 -5.99 21.40 3.83
N PRO A 100 -6.50 22.49 4.43
CA PRO A 100 -5.83 23.18 5.55
C PRO A 100 -5.53 22.29 6.77
N ASN A 101 -6.29 21.21 6.96
CA ASN A 101 -6.08 20.25 8.05
C ASN A 101 -5.05 19.15 7.73
N GLY A 102 -4.24 19.33 6.68
CA GLY A 102 -3.21 18.37 6.24
C GLY A 102 -3.78 17.06 5.67
N GLN A 103 -5.08 17.01 5.34
CA GLN A 103 -5.70 15.89 4.63
C GLN A 103 -5.87 16.18 3.14
N PHE A 104 -6.33 15.19 2.39
CA PHE A 104 -6.57 15.29 0.95
C PHE A 104 -8.04 15.05 0.64
N LYS A 105 -8.63 15.90 -0.21
CA LYS A 105 -9.88 15.62 -0.92
C LYS A 105 -9.53 14.86 -2.20
N ILE A 106 -10.07 13.66 -2.40
CA ILE A 106 -9.87 12.95 -3.67
C ILE A 106 -10.71 13.63 -4.76
N LEU A 107 -10.06 14.02 -5.85
CA LEU A 107 -10.69 14.63 -7.01
C LEU A 107 -10.92 13.60 -8.13
N LYS A 108 -9.98 12.65 -8.28
CA LYS A 108 -10.03 11.63 -9.33
C LYS A 108 -9.38 10.33 -8.88
N GLU A 109 -9.95 9.23 -9.35
CA GLU A 109 -9.43 7.88 -9.17
C GLU A 109 -9.18 7.25 -10.54
N TYR A 110 -8.07 6.53 -10.65
CA TYR A 110 -7.74 5.63 -11.75
C TYR A 110 -7.58 4.24 -11.16
N LYS A 111 -8.42 3.30 -11.59
CA LYS A 111 -8.40 1.93 -11.07
C LYS A 111 -7.42 1.06 -11.85
N ASN A 112 -6.80 0.10 -11.16
CA ASN A 112 -5.94 -0.93 -11.78
C ASN A 112 -4.83 -0.37 -12.69
N VAL A 113 -4.16 0.71 -12.26
CA VAL A 113 -3.02 1.27 -12.98
C VAL A 113 -1.85 0.30 -12.92
N VAL A 114 -1.39 -0.14 -14.09
CA VAL A 114 -0.26 -1.07 -14.24
C VAL A 114 1.05 -0.32 -13.97
N GLY A 115 1.90 -0.87 -13.11
CA GLY A 115 3.28 -0.42 -12.94
C GLY A 115 4.13 -0.72 -14.17
N GLU A 116 4.25 0.24 -15.06
CA GLU A 116 5.15 0.22 -16.23
C GLU A 116 6.36 1.13 -15.95
N PRO A 117 7.46 0.61 -15.36
CA PRO A 117 8.63 1.43 -15.01
C PRO A 117 9.38 1.98 -16.24
N PHE A 118 9.24 1.32 -17.38
CA PHE A 118 9.88 1.70 -18.63
C PHE A 118 8.82 2.17 -19.61
N LEU A 119 8.68 3.49 -19.73
CA LEU A 119 7.73 4.10 -20.64
C LEU A 119 8.07 3.71 -22.08
N LYS A 120 7.14 3.00 -22.74
CA LYS A 120 7.30 2.55 -24.14
C LYS A 120 7.02 3.66 -25.16
N GLY A 121 6.65 4.85 -24.69
CA GLY A 121 6.38 6.00 -25.55
C GLY A 121 7.69 6.66 -26.00
N THR A 122 7.77 6.98 -27.29
CA THR A 122 8.72 7.97 -27.78
C THR A 122 8.20 9.34 -27.36
N TYR A 123 8.75 9.91 -26.29
CA TYR A 123 8.64 11.35 -26.07
C TYR A 123 9.39 12.01 -27.23
N LYS A 124 8.65 12.50 -28.23
CA LYS A 124 9.16 13.44 -29.23
C LYS A 124 8.98 14.86 -28.71
#